data_AF-A0A8S3QBV8-F1
#
_entry.id   AF-A0A8S3QBV8-F1
#
_cell.length_a   1.000
_cell.length_b   1.000
_cell.length_c   1.000
_cell.angle_alpha   90.00
_cell.angle_beta   90.00
_cell.angle_gamma   90.00
#
_symmetry.space_group_name_H-M   'P 1'
#
loop_
_entity.id
_entity.type
_entity.pdbx_description
1 polymer ?
#
loop_
_entity_poly.entity_id
_entity_poly.type
_entity_poly.pdbx_seq_one_letter_code
_entity_poly.pdbx_strand_id
1 'polypeptide(L)'
;MIRYVIPRLSKRIKSQKVCCFCAKTHVTTTQPTNWKIAAAVCVERYPVITQDLTDIEKRYQDMCSKIDVENSLLSVHEEKIESEKKKMKAKKEKEEKGDKEEQSSKDISAVTAFDKEDHWEKEVKEYQIPSRITEADKKNDMKSPKRKLDRKLVLIVQEMINGKEIWKLPDGYYNNEETLKETAENALQQRCGTTLKSNIFGNAPHGLFKYKLPLSVRETENAEGVKIFIYKAEFKDGNVDLKDKEILDYKWVTLEELSEYVTPQFEKTLKEFVLEF
;
A
#
# COMPACT_ATOMS: atom_id res chain seq x y z
N MET A 1 -16.10 10.38 91.56
CA MET A 1 -15.70 9.01 91.18
C MET A 1 -16.96 8.29 90.71
N ILE A 2 -17.30 8.38 89.42
CA ILE A 2 -18.49 7.74 88.83
C ILE A 2 -18.04 7.12 87.51
N ARG A 3 -18.01 5.78 87.48
CA ARG A 3 -17.66 4.94 86.34
C ARG A 3 -18.86 4.86 85.40
N TYR A 4 -18.69 5.22 84.14
CA TYR A 4 -19.61 4.82 83.07
C TYR A 4 -18.98 3.68 82.27
N VAL A 5 -19.72 2.59 82.22
CA VAL A 5 -19.43 1.35 81.50
C VAL A 5 -19.94 1.49 80.07
N ILE A 6 -19.11 1.19 79.06
CA ILE A 6 -19.52 1.08 77.64
C ILE A 6 -19.09 -0.32 77.13
N PRO A 7 -19.98 -1.12 76.51
CA PRO A 7 -19.71 -2.52 76.21
C PRO A 7 -19.03 -2.77 74.84
N ARG A 8 -18.30 -3.90 74.85
CA ARG A 8 -17.55 -4.60 73.79
C ARG A 8 -18.12 -4.54 72.38
N LEU A 9 -17.23 -4.52 71.39
CA LEU A 9 -17.36 -5.30 70.15
C LEU A 9 -15.99 -5.79 69.67
N SER A 10 -15.77 -7.10 69.84
CA SER A 10 -14.64 -7.86 69.30
C SER A 10 -14.91 -8.23 67.84
N LYS A 11 -14.03 -7.82 66.93
CA LYS A 11 -13.95 -8.37 65.56
C LYS A 11 -12.53 -8.88 65.32
N ARG A 12 -12.36 -10.19 65.47
CA ARG A 12 -11.17 -10.94 65.02
C ARG A 12 -11.21 -11.04 63.49
N ILE A 13 -10.17 -10.54 62.84
CA ILE A 13 -9.88 -10.71 61.41
C ILE A 13 -9.46 -12.17 61.19
N LYS A 14 -10.18 -12.92 60.35
CA LYS A 14 -9.76 -14.25 59.87
C LYS A 14 -9.10 -14.10 58.50
N SER A 15 -7.85 -14.53 58.43
CA SER A 15 -7.04 -14.65 57.21
C SER A 15 -7.71 -15.61 56.22
N GLN A 16 -8.01 -15.13 55.01
CA GLN A 16 -8.46 -15.94 53.88
C GLN A 16 -7.24 -16.48 53.13
N LYS A 17 -7.10 -17.81 53.08
CA LYS A 17 -6.17 -18.51 52.19
C LYS A 17 -6.73 -18.49 50.77
N VAL A 18 -6.00 -17.88 49.83
CA VAL A 18 -6.27 -17.96 48.40
C VAL A 18 -5.87 -19.37 47.94
N CYS A 19 -6.85 -20.16 47.51
CA CYS A 19 -6.62 -21.47 46.90
C CYS A 19 -6.63 -21.27 45.38
N CYS A 20 -5.49 -21.54 44.71
CA CYS A 20 -5.38 -21.55 43.26
C CYS A 20 -6.30 -22.62 42.66
N PHE A 21 -7.38 -22.18 42.04
CA PHE A 21 -8.28 -23.04 41.29
C PHE A 21 -7.62 -23.38 39.94
N CYS A 22 -6.99 -24.56 39.88
CA CYS A 22 -6.39 -25.09 38.66
C CYS A 22 -7.52 -25.58 37.74
N ALA A 23 -7.97 -24.72 36.82
CA ALA A 23 -8.91 -25.10 35.78
C ALA A 23 -8.19 -26.03 34.79
N LYS A 24 -8.44 -27.34 34.91
CA LYS A 24 -8.06 -28.32 33.88
C LYS A 24 -8.90 -28.02 32.63
N THR A 25 -8.30 -27.36 31.65
CA THR A 25 -8.87 -27.26 30.31
C THR A 25 -8.86 -28.66 29.70
N HIS A 26 -10.03 -29.30 29.65
CA HIS A 26 -10.21 -30.49 28.82
C HIS A 26 -10.00 -30.08 27.35
N VAL A 27 -8.87 -30.49 26.77
CA VAL A 27 -8.70 -30.53 25.32
C VAL A 27 -9.66 -31.60 24.83
N THR A 28 -10.83 -31.19 24.34
CA THR A 28 -11.69 -32.09 23.57
C THR A 28 -10.92 -32.46 22.31
N THR A 29 -10.43 -33.70 22.25
CA THR A 29 -9.83 -34.28 21.05
C THR A 29 -10.91 -34.36 19.97
N THR A 30 -11.07 -33.29 19.20
CA THR A 30 -11.81 -33.31 17.96
C THR A 30 -11.12 -34.29 17.03
N GLN A 31 -11.89 -35.26 16.49
CA GLN A 31 -11.44 -36.17 15.44
C GLN A 31 -10.63 -35.38 14.39
N PRO A 32 -9.47 -35.88 13.91
CA PRO A 32 -8.69 -35.16 12.91
C PRO A 32 -9.51 -35.08 11.63
N THR A 33 -10.12 -33.91 11.40
CA THR A 33 -10.75 -33.62 10.11
C THR A 33 -9.63 -33.48 9.09
N ASN A 34 -9.65 -34.28 8.03
CA ASN A 34 -8.61 -34.27 7.02
C ASN A 34 -8.79 -33.02 6.14
N TRP A 35 -8.07 -31.94 6.46
CA TRP A 35 -8.06 -30.72 5.66
C TRP A 35 -6.74 -30.63 4.91
N LYS A 36 -6.81 -30.44 3.59
CA LYS A 36 -5.62 -30.10 2.81
C LYS A 36 -5.22 -28.67 3.13
N ILE A 37 -3.92 -28.46 3.32
CA ILE A 37 -3.33 -27.16 3.55
C ILE A 37 -2.73 -26.67 2.24
N ALA A 38 -3.01 -25.43 1.89
CA ALA A 38 -2.42 -24.74 0.76
C ALA A 38 -1.94 -23.36 1.19
N ALA A 39 -0.92 -22.87 0.52
CA ALA A 39 -0.44 -21.50 0.67
C ALA A 39 -0.67 -20.75 -0.64
N ALA A 40 -1.25 -19.55 -0.56
CA ALA A 40 -1.49 -18.68 -1.70
C ALA A 40 -0.77 -17.35 -1.52
N VAL A 41 -0.41 -16.71 -2.62
CA VAL A 41 0.26 -15.40 -2.62
C VAL A 41 -0.63 -14.35 -3.27
N CYS A 42 -0.97 -13.32 -2.51
CA CYS A 42 -1.58 -12.08 -3.01
C CYS A 42 -0.45 -11.12 -3.39
N VAL A 43 -0.09 -11.09 -4.69
CA VAL A 43 0.91 -10.15 -5.20
C VAL A 43 0.25 -8.80 -5.47
N GLU A 44 0.66 -7.80 -4.70
CA GLU A 44 0.20 -6.41 -4.80
C GLU A 44 1.25 -5.57 -5.54
N ARG A 45 0.81 -4.85 -6.57
CA ARG A 45 1.57 -3.76 -7.21
C ARG A 45 1.11 -2.46 -6.57
N TYR A 46 2.00 -1.79 -5.83
CA TYR A 46 1.68 -0.53 -5.16
C TYR A 46 1.47 0.64 -6.14
N PRO A 47 0.72 1.67 -5.76
CA PRO A 47 0.62 2.91 -6.54
C PRO A 47 2.01 3.50 -6.83
N VAL A 48 2.25 3.84 -8.09
CA VAL A 48 3.48 4.50 -8.55
C VAL A 48 3.29 6.01 -8.56
N ILE A 49 2.07 6.48 -8.85
CA ILE A 49 1.71 7.90 -8.82
C ILE A 49 0.75 8.15 -7.66
N THR A 50 0.74 9.39 -7.19
CA THR A 50 -0.25 9.88 -6.22
C THR A 50 -1.65 9.87 -6.82
N GLN A 51 -2.68 9.79 -6.00
CA GLN A 51 -4.07 9.95 -6.47
C GLN A 51 -4.36 11.39 -6.86
N ASP A 52 -5.37 11.56 -7.72
CA ASP A 52 -5.85 12.89 -8.08
C ASP A 52 -6.66 13.49 -6.92
N LEU A 53 -6.40 14.76 -6.64
CA LEU A 53 -7.10 15.50 -5.59
C LEU A 53 -8.57 15.68 -5.94
N THR A 54 -9.43 15.45 -4.96
CA THR A 54 -10.86 15.79 -5.03
C THR A 54 -11.06 17.31 -5.07
N ASP A 55 -12.24 17.77 -5.51
CA ASP A 55 -12.54 19.19 -5.62
C ASP A 55 -12.56 19.92 -4.25
N ILE A 56 -12.82 19.20 -3.17
CA ILE A 56 -12.72 19.73 -1.81
C ILE A 56 -11.25 19.88 -1.41
N GLU A 57 -10.42 18.87 -1.67
CA GLU A 57 -8.99 18.91 -1.38
C GLU A 57 -8.27 20.00 -2.18
N LYS A 58 -8.63 20.21 -3.45
CA LYS A 58 -8.08 21.32 -4.27
C LYS A 58 -8.40 22.68 -3.65
N ARG A 59 -9.67 22.91 -3.27
CA ARG A 59 -10.06 24.17 -2.62
C ARG A 59 -9.37 24.36 -1.28
N TYR A 60 -9.20 23.28 -0.53
CA TYR A 60 -8.48 23.30 0.73
C TYR A 60 -6.99 23.60 0.52
N GLN A 61 -6.35 22.98 -0.47
CA GLN A 61 -4.97 23.25 -0.85
C GLN A 61 -4.77 24.71 -1.24
N ASP A 62 -5.65 25.27 -2.08
CA ASP A 62 -5.60 26.69 -2.47
C ASP A 62 -5.75 27.62 -1.27
N MET A 63 -6.64 27.27 -0.33
CA MET A 63 -6.83 28.02 0.90
C MET A 63 -5.56 27.96 1.77
N CYS A 64 -4.99 26.77 1.98
CA CYS A 64 -3.76 26.59 2.73
C CYS A 64 -2.61 27.36 2.09
N SER A 65 -2.41 27.28 0.77
CA SER A 65 -1.36 28.02 0.07
C SER A 65 -1.52 29.54 0.23
N LYS A 66 -2.74 30.08 0.24
CA LYS A 66 -2.97 31.51 0.51
C LYS A 66 -2.61 31.88 1.95
N ILE A 67 -3.07 31.10 2.92
CA ILE A 67 -2.77 31.31 4.34
C ILE A 67 -1.26 31.22 4.58
N ASP A 68 -0.58 30.28 3.94
CA ASP A 68 0.85 30.09 4.04
C ASP A 68 1.60 31.32 3.49
N VAL A 69 1.20 31.84 2.33
CA VAL A 69 1.78 33.05 1.75
C VAL A 69 1.50 34.27 2.64
N GLU A 70 0.27 34.46 3.12
CA GLU A 70 -0.10 35.59 3.97
C GLU A 70 0.64 35.61 5.32
N ASN A 71 0.91 34.44 5.89
CA ASN A 71 1.64 34.30 7.15
C ASN A 71 3.16 34.14 6.96
N SER A 72 3.63 34.03 5.72
CA SER A 72 5.05 33.87 5.44
C SER A 72 5.82 35.19 5.58
N LEU A 73 7.10 35.07 5.95
CA LEU A 73 8.05 36.16 5.82
C LEU A 73 8.61 36.17 4.40
N LEU A 74 9.16 37.31 4.00
CA LEU A 74 9.85 37.47 2.73
C LEU A 74 10.94 36.39 2.59
N SER A 75 10.87 35.66 1.49
CA SER A 75 11.92 34.73 1.10
C SER A 75 13.16 35.48 0.62
N VAL A 76 14.31 34.81 0.66
CA VAL A 76 15.59 35.37 0.16
C VAL A 76 15.49 35.82 -1.30
N HIS A 77 14.67 35.13 -2.11
CA HIS A 77 14.44 35.48 -3.52
C HIS A 77 13.63 36.77 -3.64
N GLU A 78 12.57 36.94 -2.85
CA GLU A 78 11.76 38.16 -2.83
C GLU A 78 12.55 39.36 -2.30
N GLU A 79 13.35 39.20 -1.23
CA GLU A 79 14.25 40.25 -0.74
C GLU A 79 15.25 40.68 -1.82
N LYS A 80 15.78 39.73 -2.58
CA LYS A 80 16.67 40.01 -3.70
C LYS A 80 15.95 40.84 -4.77
N ILE A 81 14.75 40.45 -5.18
CA ILE A 81 13.93 41.19 -6.14
C ILE A 81 13.68 42.64 -5.65
N GLU A 82 13.35 42.83 -4.37
CA GLU A 82 13.15 44.17 -3.82
C GLU A 82 14.43 45.01 -3.85
N SER A 83 15.56 44.42 -3.45
CA SER A 83 16.85 45.11 -3.42
C SER A 83 17.30 45.53 -4.82
N GLU A 84 17.09 44.68 -5.83
CA GLU A 84 17.39 44.97 -7.24
C GLU A 84 16.46 46.06 -7.77
N LYS A 85 15.15 45.98 -7.51
CA LYS A 85 14.17 47.02 -7.88
C LYS A 85 14.55 48.39 -7.30
N LYS A 86 14.97 48.46 -6.02
CA LYS A 86 15.41 49.71 -5.36
C LYS A 86 16.68 50.27 -6.03
N LYS A 87 17.68 49.42 -6.27
CA LYS A 87 18.92 49.80 -6.99
C LYS A 87 18.62 50.32 -8.40
N MET A 88 17.71 49.68 -9.14
CA MET A 88 17.34 50.10 -10.49
C MET A 88 16.59 51.43 -10.53
N LYS A 89 15.68 51.69 -9.57
CA LYS A 89 15.01 53.00 -9.46
C LYS A 89 16.00 54.12 -9.14
N ALA A 90 16.89 53.90 -8.19
CA ALA A 90 17.92 54.88 -7.82
C ALA A 90 18.88 55.21 -8.98
N LYS A 91 19.19 54.23 -9.84
CA LYS A 91 19.97 54.46 -11.06
C LYS A 91 19.22 55.33 -12.08
N LYS A 92 17.96 55.03 -12.37
CA LYS A 92 17.13 55.81 -13.30
C LYS A 92 16.98 57.27 -12.87
N GLU A 93 16.73 57.51 -11.59
CA GLU A 93 16.61 58.88 -11.04
C GLU A 93 17.93 59.67 -11.11
N LYS A 94 19.08 59.00 -11.01
CA LYS A 94 20.41 59.63 -11.17
C LYS A 94 20.73 59.94 -12.63
N GLU A 95 20.36 59.03 -13.55
CA GLU A 95 20.50 59.23 -14.99
C GLU A 95 19.63 60.41 -15.49
N GLU A 96 18.41 60.56 -14.95
CA GLU A 96 17.52 61.70 -15.24
C GLU A 96 18.05 63.05 -14.71
N LYS A 97 18.85 63.03 -13.63
CA LYS A 97 19.46 64.23 -13.03
C LYS A 97 20.80 64.63 -13.64
N GLY A 98 21.31 63.88 -14.63
CA GLY A 98 22.48 64.26 -15.42
C GLY A 98 23.85 64.03 -14.76
N ASP A 99 23.91 63.43 -13.57
CA ASP A 99 25.16 63.13 -12.86
C ASP A 99 25.79 61.84 -13.40
N LYS A 100 26.77 61.95 -14.29
CA LYS A 100 27.59 60.83 -14.78
C LYS A 100 28.75 60.54 -13.83
N GLU A 101 28.50 59.78 -12.77
CA GLU A 101 29.58 59.11 -12.02
C GLU A 101 29.59 57.61 -12.32
N GLU A 102 30.74 57.13 -12.81
CA GLU A 102 31.08 55.72 -12.97
C GLU A 102 31.19 55.03 -11.60
N GLN A 103 30.06 54.62 -11.02
CA GLN A 103 30.08 53.77 -9.84
C GLN A 103 30.41 52.32 -10.21
N SER A 104 31.46 51.83 -9.55
CA SER A 104 32.16 50.58 -9.78
C SER A 104 31.25 49.36 -9.96
N SER A 105 31.52 48.66 -11.07
CA SER A 105 30.89 47.45 -11.57
C SER A 105 31.17 46.18 -10.74
N LYS A 106 31.34 46.28 -9.42
CA LYS A 106 31.80 45.16 -8.57
C LYS A 106 30.70 44.46 -7.75
N ASP A 107 29.54 45.08 -7.55
CA ASP A 107 28.46 44.50 -6.70
C ASP A 107 27.12 44.28 -7.43
N ILE A 108 27.16 44.17 -8.77
CA ILE A 108 26.01 43.72 -9.56
C ILE A 108 26.23 42.23 -9.78
N SER A 109 25.46 41.36 -9.11
CA SER A 109 25.47 39.94 -9.48
C SER A 109 25.10 39.85 -10.95
N ALA A 110 25.97 39.24 -11.76
CA ALA A 110 25.79 39.16 -13.22
C ALA A 110 24.48 38.49 -13.66
N VAL A 111 23.78 37.82 -12.74
CA VAL A 111 22.47 37.20 -12.95
C VAL A 111 21.45 37.85 -12.01
N THR A 112 20.51 38.59 -12.60
CA THR A 112 19.38 39.24 -11.93
C THR A 112 18.41 38.17 -11.42
N ALA A 113 17.57 38.49 -10.43
CA ALA A 113 16.49 37.58 -10.03
C ALA A 113 15.55 37.25 -11.20
N PHE A 114 15.25 38.23 -12.05
CA PHE A 114 14.46 38.04 -13.27
C PHE A 114 15.11 37.08 -14.27
N ASP A 115 16.42 37.19 -14.50
CA ASP A 115 17.14 36.28 -15.40
C ASP A 115 17.06 34.81 -14.94
N LYS A 116 16.97 34.59 -13.61
CA LYS A 116 16.78 33.25 -13.03
C LYS A 116 15.36 32.72 -13.25
N GLU A 117 14.34 33.56 -13.04
CA GLU A 117 12.95 33.19 -13.30
C GLU A 117 12.76 32.81 -14.77
N ASP A 118 13.27 33.62 -15.69
CA ASP A 118 13.27 33.34 -17.14
C ASP A 118 13.99 32.02 -17.48
N HIS A 119 15.11 31.73 -16.80
CA HIS A 119 15.84 30.48 -17.00
C HIS A 119 15.03 29.28 -16.52
N TRP A 120 14.47 29.33 -15.31
CA TRP A 120 13.64 28.25 -14.76
C TRP A 120 12.39 28.02 -15.61
N GLU A 121 11.76 29.09 -16.11
CA GLU A 121 10.62 28.97 -17.03
C GLU A 121 11.00 28.26 -18.33
N LYS A 122 12.20 28.53 -18.87
CA LYS A 122 12.68 27.84 -20.08
C LYS A 122 12.88 26.34 -19.79
N GLU A 123 13.52 25.99 -18.68
CA GLU A 123 13.72 24.59 -18.27
C GLU A 123 12.38 23.87 -18.11
N VAL A 124 11.40 24.50 -17.47
CA VAL A 124 10.04 23.92 -17.30
C VAL A 124 9.33 23.74 -18.64
N LYS A 125 9.48 24.68 -19.59
CA LYS A 125 8.88 24.59 -20.93
C LYS A 125 9.54 23.50 -21.79
N GLU A 126 10.85 23.29 -21.64
CA GLU A 126 11.59 22.24 -22.34
C GLU A 126 11.30 20.84 -21.77
N TYR A 127 11.02 20.75 -20.47
CA TYR A 127 10.71 19.48 -19.81
C TYR A 127 9.29 19.00 -20.10
N GLN A 128 9.18 17.89 -20.83
CA GLN A 128 7.89 17.23 -21.08
C GLN A 128 7.54 16.29 -19.92
N ILE A 129 6.52 16.67 -19.13
CA ILE A 129 6.02 15.83 -18.04
C ILE A 129 5.38 14.56 -18.64
N PRO A 130 5.78 13.35 -18.19
CA PRO A 130 5.17 12.12 -18.68
C PRO A 130 3.70 12.06 -18.30
N SER A 131 2.87 11.54 -19.22
CA SER A 131 1.43 11.41 -18.96
C SER A 131 1.17 10.44 -17.81
N ARG A 132 0.27 10.82 -16.90
CA ARG A 132 -0.23 9.96 -15.83
C ARG A 132 -1.05 8.78 -16.36
N ILE A 133 -1.64 8.93 -17.56
CA ILE A 133 -2.43 7.90 -18.23
C ILE A 133 -1.52 7.15 -19.21
N THR A 134 -1.36 5.85 -19.00
CA THR A 134 -0.50 5.02 -19.84
C THR A 134 -1.21 4.51 -21.09
N GLU A 135 -0.46 3.96 -22.04
CA GLU A 135 -1.04 3.28 -23.20
C GLU A 135 -1.88 2.06 -22.81
N ALA A 136 -1.48 1.37 -21.73
CA ALA A 136 -2.22 0.23 -21.18
C ALA A 136 -3.59 0.67 -20.64
N ASP A 137 -3.70 1.89 -20.10
CA ASP A 137 -4.98 2.44 -19.66
C ASP A 137 -5.89 2.77 -20.85
N LYS A 138 -5.31 3.33 -21.93
CA LYS A 138 -6.05 3.66 -23.15
C LYS A 138 -6.59 2.41 -23.87
N LYS A 139 -5.81 1.33 -23.86
CA LYS A 139 -6.18 0.04 -24.47
C LYS A 139 -6.96 -0.87 -23.51
N ASN A 140 -7.00 -0.52 -22.23
CA ASN A 140 -7.50 -1.35 -21.13
C ASN A 140 -6.82 -2.74 -21.07
N ASP A 141 -5.50 -2.74 -21.19
CA ASP A 141 -4.66 -3.95 -21.19
C ASP A 141 -4.54 -4.52 -19.76
N MET A 142 -5.37 -5.50 -19.44
CA MET A 142 -5.44 -6.13 -18.11
C MET A 142 -4.19 -6.96 -17.73
N LYS A 143 -3.31 -7.26 -18.69
CA LYS A 143 -2.07 -8.03 -18.43
C LYS A 143 -0.88 -7.15 -18.05
N SER A 144 -0.97 -5.85 -18.33
CA SER A 144 0.13 -4.94 -18.06
C SER A 144 0.10 -4.45 -16.62
N PRO A 145 1.19 -4.57 -15.84
CA PRO A 145 1.27 -3.98 -14.51
C PRO A 145 1.30 -2.45 -14.54
N LYS A 146 1.60 -1.86 -15.71
CA LYS A 146 1.71 -0.42 -15.93
C LYS A 146 0.36 0.30 -16.12
N ARG A 147 -0.77 -0.42 -16.08
CA ARG A 147 -2.10 0.21 -16.08
C ARG A 147 -2.44 0.73 -14.67
N LYS A 148 -3.30 1.74 -14.55
CA LYS A 148 -3.84 2.34 -13.31
C LYS A 148 -2.75 2.60 -12.25
N LEU A 149 -1.75 3.40 -12.61
CA LEU A 149 -0.59 3.68 -11.76
C LEU A 149 -0.95 4.32 -10.41
N ASP A 150 -2.11 4.95 -10.32
CA ASP A 150 -2.69 5.62 -9.15
C ASP A 150 -3.25 4.65 -8.11
N ARG A 151 -3.65 3.45 -8.54
CA ARG A 151 -4.26 2.43 -7.69
C ARG A 151 -3.37 1.23 -7.48
N LYS A 152 -3.67 0.48 -6.43
CA LYS A 152 -3.06 -0.82 -6.20
C LYS A 152 -3.70 -1.87 -7.12
N LEU A 153 -2.87 -2.73 -7.70
CA LEU A 153 -3.33 -3.88 -8.47
C LEU A 153 -2.96 -5.19 -7.77
N VAL A 154 -3.82 -6.19 -7.94
CA VAL A 154 -3.62 -7.56 -7.46
C VAL A 154 -3.50 -8.48 -8.65
N LEU A 155 -2.53 -9.39 -8.60
CA LEU A 155 -2.36 -10.45 -9.59
C LEU A 155 -3.33 -11.60 -9.34
N ILE A 156 -4.09 -11.96 -10.36
CA ILE A 156 -4.92 -13.18 -10.40
C ILE A 156 -4.50 -14.07 -11.56
N VAL A 157 -4.62 -15.37 -11.37
CA VAL A 157 -4.34 -16.40 -12.37
C VAL A 157 -5.59 -17.21 -12.66
N GLN A 158 -5.73 -17.66 -13.90
CA GLN A 158 -6.83 -18.48 -14.38
C GLN A 158 -6.37 -19.93 -14.49
N GLU A 159 -7.03 -20.82 -13.76
CA GLU A 159 -6.71 -22.25 -13.77
C GLU A 159 -7.91 -23.10 -14.14
N MET A 160 -7.63 -24.25 -14.77
CA MET A 160 -8.64 -25.22 -15.12
C MET A 160 -8.77 -26.28 -14.02
N ILE A 161 -9.78 -26.15 -13.18
CA ILE A 161 -10.07 -27.11 -12.10
C ILE A 161 -11.33 -27.89 -12.47
N ASN A 162 -11.22 -29.22 -12.60
CA ASN A 162 -12.32 -30.12 -12.96
C ASN A 162 -13.08 -29.69 -14.25
N GLY A 163 -12.34 -29.21 -15.25
CA GLY A 163 -12.89 -28.73 -16.53
C GLY A 163 -13.60 -27.39 -16.46
N LYS A 164 -13.52 -26.66 -15.34
CA LYS A 164 -14.02 -25.30 -15.18
C LYS A 164 -12.86 -24.32 -15.03
N GLU A 165 -12.97 -23.19 -15.72
CA GLU A 165 -12.01 -22.10 -15.59
C GLU A 165 -12.37 -21.26 -14.37
N ILE A 166 -11.44 -21.15 -13.42
CA ILE A 166 -11.63 -20.42 -12.17
C ILE A 166 -10.48 -19.43 -11.98
N TRP A 167 -10.82 -18.18 -11.67
CA TRP A 167 -9.87 -17.15 -11.29
C TRP A 167 -9.55 -17.27 -9.79
N LYS A 168 -8.27 -17.34 -9.46
CA LYS A 168 -7.80 -17.38 -8.07
C LYS A 168 -6.42 -16.74 -7.95
N LEU A 169 -5.94 -16.64 -6.72
CA LEU A 169 -4.55 -16.27 -6.44
C LEU A 169 -3.62 -17.45 -6.78
N PRO A 170 -2.36 -17.18 -7.17
CA PRO A 170 -1.34 -18.20 -7.27
C PRO A 170 -1.22 -18.97 -5.94
N ASP A 171 -1.53 -20.26 -5.97
CA ASP A 171 -1.56 -21.13 -4.79
C ASP A 171 -0.80 -22.43 -5.02
N GLY A 172 -0.33 -23.04 -3.93
CA GLY A 172 0.36 -24.33 -3.95
C GLY A 172 -0.03 -25.17 -2.74
N TYR A 173 -0.08 -26.48 -2.94
CA TYR A 173 -0.32 -27.40 -1.83
C TYR A 173 0.91 -27.45 -0.92
N TYR A 174 0.66 -27.47 0.38
CA TYR A 174 1.70 -27.56 1.38
C TYR A 174 2.28 -28.98 1.44
N ASN A 175 3.61 -29.06 1.31
CA ASN A 175 4.37 -30.27 1.53
C ASN A 175 4.96 -30.24 2.95
N ASN A 176 4.97 -31.38 3.64
CA ASN A 176 5.42 -31.46 5.04
C ASN A 176 6.92 -31.15 5.26
N GLU A 177 7.69 -30.96 4.19
CA GLU A 177 9.14 -30.73 4.22
C GLU A 177 9.53 -29.25 4.19
N GLU A 178 8.60 -28.35 3.81
CA GLU A 178 8.86 -26.92 3.63
C GLU A 178 8.08 -26.07 4.64
N THR A 179 8.45 -24.81 4.81
CA THR A 179 7.62 -23.84 5.54
C THR A 179 6.47 -23.33 4.67
N LEU A 180 5.36 -22.90 5.29
CA LEU A 180 4.22 -22.33 4.55
C LEU A 180 4.61 -21.13 3.67
N LYS A 181 5.61 -20.36 4.09
CA LYS A 181 6.15 -19.25 3.30
C LYS A 181 6.91 -19.75 2.08
N GLU A 182 7.81 -20.72 2.25
CA GLU A 182 8.55 -21.33 1.13
C GLU A 182 7.59 -21.98 0.13
N THR A 183 6.55 -22.68 0.62
CA THR A 183 5.47 -23.20 -0.25
C THR A 183 4.82 -22.08 -1.08
N ALA A 184 4.59 -20.91 -0.48
CA ALA A 184 3.99 -19.77 -1.17
C ALA A 184 4.96 -19.18 -2.23
N GLU A 185 6.25 -19.06 -1.91
CA GLU A 185 7.30 -18.62 -2.86
C GLU A 185 7.43 -19.59 -4.03
N ASN A 186 7.46 -20.90 -3.73
CA ASN A 186 7.51 -21.97 -4.73
C ASN A 186 6.26 -21.97 -5.61
N ALA A 187 5.07 -21.83 -5.02
CA ALA A 187 3.81 -21.73 -5.75
C ALA A 187 3.82 -20.55 -6.74
N LEU A 188 4.34 -19.40 -6.31
CA LEU A 188 4.45 -18.23 -7.18
C LEU A 188 5.44 -18.47 -8.32
N GLN A 189 6.59 -19.08 -8.06
CA GLN A 189 7.59 -19.38 -9.10
C GLN A 189 7.09 -20.43 -10.10
N GLN A 190 6.35 -21.43 -9.65
CA GLN A 190 5.74 -22.45 -10.51
C GLN A 190 4.70 -21.78 -11.41
N ARG A 191 3.73 -21.09 -10.80
CA ARG A 191 2.57 -20.53 -11.51
C ARG A 191 2.92 -19.32 -12.37
N CYS A 192 3.73 -18.39 -11.86
CA CYS A 192 4.03 -17.13 -12.56
C CYS A 192 5.41 -17.09 -13.23
N GLY A 193 6.20 -18.16 -13.09
CA GLY A 193 7.56 -18.23 -13.58
C GLY A 193 8.59 -17.55 -12.68
N THR A 194 9.87 -17.81 -12.97
CA THR A 194 11.03 -17.28 -12.23
C THR A 194 11.34 -15.81 -12.51
N THR A 195 10.72 -15.24 -13.53
CA THR A 195 11.01 -13.88 -14.03
C THR A 195 10.31 -12.82 -13.19
N LEU A 196 9.22 -13.19 -12.51
CA LEU A 196 8.47 -12.34 -11.60
C LEU A 196 9.23 -12.19 -10.27
N LYS A 197 9.71 -10.99 -9.97
CA LYS A 197 10.35 -10.66 -8.69
C LYS A 197 9.30 -10.11 -7.72
N SER A 198 8.95 -10.91 -6.73
CA SER A 198 8.07 -10.51 -5.64
C SER A 198 8.76 -10.64 -4.28
N ASN A 199 8.36 -9.82 -3.32
CA ASN A 199 8.83 -9.91 -1.94
C ASN A 199 7.65 -10.21 -1.00
N ILE A 200 7.65 -11.38 -0.35
CA ILE A 200 6.62 -11.75 0.62
C ILE A 200 6.86 -11.00 1.94
N PHE A 201 5.79 -10.41 2.48
CA PHE A 201 5.84 -9.73 3.77
C PHE A 201 5.81 -10.73 4.92
N GLY A 202 6.83 -10.66 5.78
CA GLY A 202 6.90 -11.47 7.00
C GLY A 202 6.90 -12.99 6.76
N ASN A 203 6.69 -13.75 7.83
CA ASN A 203 6.57 -15.21 7.79
C ASN A 203 5.17 -15.70 8.19
N ALA A 204 4.33 -14.82 8.75
CA ALA A 204 2.97 -15.14 9.13
C ALA A 204 2.02 -14.94 7.94
N PRO A 205 1.02 -15.82 7.75
CA PRO A 205 -0.04 -15.59 6.78
C PRO A 205 -0.91 -14.41 7.22
N HIS A 206 -1.43 -13.66 6.25
CA HIS A 206 -2.25 -12.47 6.46
C HIS A 206 -3.74 -12.80 6.46
N GLY A 207 -4.14 -13.85 5.75
CA GLY A 207 -5.53 -14.30 5.65
C GLY A 207 -5.64 -15.82 5.64
N LEU A 208 -6.84 -16.30 5.99
CA LEU A 208 -7.20 -17.71 5.90
C LEU A 208 -8.52 -17.84 5.15
N PHE A 209 -8.51 -18.51 4.02
CA PHE A 209 -9.71 -18.91 3.30
C PHE A 209 -9.94 -20.41 3.44
N LYS A 210 -11.16 -20.82 3.79
CA LYS A 210 -11.52 -22.23 3.94
C LYS A 210 -12.77 -22.55 3.14
N TYR A 211 -12.73 -23.63 2.37
CA TYR A 211 -13.90 -24.12 1.66
C TYR A 211 -13.93 -25.65 1.68
N LYS A 212 -15.14 -26.21 1.62
CA LYS A 212 -15.32 -27.66 1.59
C LYS A 212 -15.33 -28.13 0.15
N LEU A 213 -14.66 -29.25 -0.11
CA LEU A 213 -14.67 -29.87 -1.44
C LEU A 213 -16.06 -30.44 -1.76
N PRO A 214 -16.46 -30.54 -3.03
CA PRO A 214 -17.67 -31.28 -3.43
C PRO A 214 -17.56 -32.76 -3.03
N LEU A 215 -18.69 -33.42 -2.73
CA LEU A 215 -18.72 -34.80 -2.23
C LEU A 215 -17.94 -35.78 -3.13
N SER A 216 -18.03 -35.61 -4.45
CA SER A 216 -17.31 -36.42 -5.44
C SER A 216 -15.79 -36.38 -5.29
N VAL A 217 -15.23 -35.24 -4.86
CA VAL A 217 -13.78 -35.06 -4.69
C VAL A 217 -13.33 -35.45 -3.28
N ARG A 218 -14.23 -35.38 -2.29
CA ARG A 218 -13.93 -35.80 -0.91
C ARG A 218 -13.60 -37.27 -0.82
N GLU A 219 -14.32 -38.09 -1.59
CA GLU A 219 -14.13 -39.54 -1.61
C GLU A 219 -12.81 -39.93 -2.30
N THR A 220 -12.44 -39.22 -3.38
CA THR A 220 -11.18 -39.49 -4.11
C THR A 220 -9.96 -39.01 -3.36
N GLU A 221 -10.04 -37.85 -2.70
CA GLU A 221 -8.89 -37.22 -2.05
C GLU A 221 -8.83 -37.45 -0.54
N ASN A 222 -9.82 -38.17 0.01
CA ASN A 222 -10.01 -38.44 1.44
C ASN A 222 -9.98 -37.17 2.32
N ALA A 223 -10.33 -35.99 1.78
CA ALA A 223 -10.23 -34.70 2.47
C ALA A 223 -11.59 -33.99 2.54
N GLU A 224 -11.92 -33.38 3.68
CA GLU A 224 -13.18 -32.66 3.89
C GLU A 224 -13.20 -31.31 3.14
N GLY A 225 -12.03 -30.67 3.03
CA GLY A 225 -11.89 -29.37 2.42
C GLY A 225 -10.44 -28.89 2.35
N VAL A 226 -10.27 -27.66 1.89
CA VAL A 226 -8.97 -26.99 1.75
C VAL A 226 -8.95 -25.74 2.62
N LYS A 227 -7.83 -25.55 3.34
CA LYS A 227 -7.48 -24.32 4.06
C LYS A 227 -6.34 -23.64 3.30
N ILE A 228 -6.63 -22.49 2.72
CA ILE A 228 -5.68 -21.66 1.99
C ILE A 228 -5.20 -20.55 2.93
N PHE A 229 -3.92 -20.58 3.26
CA PHE A 229 -3.23 -19.51 3.97
C PHE A 229 -2.70 -18.50 2.96
N ILE A 230 -3.14 -17.25 3.07
CA ILE A 230 -2.83 -16.21 2.09
C ILE A 230 -1.70 -15.33 2.62
N TYR A 231 -0.63 -15.25 1.85
CA TYR A 231 0.52 -14.40 2.08
C TYR A 231 0.43 -13.15 1.22
N LYS A 232 0.78 -12.01 1.78
CA LYS A 232 0.87 -10.76 1.04
C LYS A 232 2.27 -10.61 0.45
N ALA A 233 2.37 -10.20 -0.80
CA ALA A 233 3.63 -9.94 -1.47
C ALA A 233 3.62 -8.61 -2.22
N GLU A 234 4.78 -7.97 -2.30
CA GLU A 234 5.02 -6.80 -3.14
C GLU A 234 5.58 -7.22 -4.50
N PHE A 235 4.98 -6.71 -5.57
CA PHE A 235 5.56 -6.75 -6.90
C PHE A 235 6.68 -5.72 -7.01
N LYS A 236 7.90 -6.17 -7.31
CA LYS A 236 9.05 -5.28 -7.57
C LYS A 236 9.26 -5.04 -9.04
N ASP A 237 9.47 -6.13 -9.79
CA ASP A 237 9.79 -6.07 -11.20
C ASP A 237 9.58 -7.44 -11.87
N GLY A 238 9.55 -7.47 -13.20
CA GLY A 238 9.44 -8.69 -13.99
C GLY A 238 8.07 -8.87 -14.64
N ASN A 239 7.98 -9.93 -15.45
CA ASN A 239 6.75 -10.30 -16.13
C ASN A 239 6.33 -11.71 -15.73
N VAL A 240 5.04 -11.99 -15.89
CA VAL A 240 4.48 -13.33 -15.66
C VAL A 240 4.74 -14.17 -16.91
N ASP A 241 5.51 -15.24 -16.73
CA ASP A 241 5.78 -16.21 -17.78
C ASP A 241 4.91 -17.45 -17.56
N LEU A 242 3.91 -17.62 -18.42
CA LEU A 242 3.06 -18.81 -18.43
C LEU A 242 3.83 -19.98 -19.06
N LYS A 243 4.70 -20.63 -18.28
CA LYS A 243 5.44 -21.83 -18.72
C LYS A 243 4.60 -23.11 -18.55
N ASP A 244 3.69 -23.12 -17.59
CA ASP A 244 2.88 -24.28 -17.26
C ASP A 244 1.57 -24.30 -18.05
N LYS A 245 1.19 -25.49 -18.56
CA LYS A 245 -0.06 -25.71 -19.31
C LYS A 245 -1.32 -25.61 -18.43
N GLU A 246 -1.16 -25.56 -17.12
CA GLU A 246 -2.26 -25.54 -16.15
C GLU A 246 -2.88 -24.14 -16.00
N ILE A 247 -2.10 -23.10 -16.28
CA ILE A 247 -2.58 -21.72 -16.25
C ILE A 247 -2.90 -21.26 -17.66
N LEU A 248 -4.13 -20.81 -17.84
CA LEU A 248 -4.63 -20.33 -19.11
C LEU A 248 -4.27 -18.86 -19.34
N ASP A 249 -4.45 -18.04 -18.31
CA ASP A 249 -4.23 -16.60 -18.38
C ASP A 249 -3.93 -15.98 -17.01
N TYR A 250 -3.45 -14.74 -17.01
CA TYR A 250 -3.28 -13.91 -15.82
C TYR A 250 -3.78 -12.49 -16.05
N LYS A 251 -4.17 -11.81 -14.96
CA LYS A 251 -4.63 -10.42 -15.00
C LYS A 251 -4.17 -9.63 -13.78
N TRP A 252 -3.92 -8.35 -13.98
CA TRP A 252 -3.74 -7.34 -12.93
C TRP A 252 -5.03 -6.54 -12.75
N VAL A 253 -5.66 -6.71 -11.58
CA VAL A 253 -7.02 -6.28 -11.33
C VAL A 253 -7.07 -5.35 -10.12
N THR A 254 -7.93 -4.33 -10.16
CA THR A 254 -8.18 -3.49 -8.97
C THR A 254 -9.07 -4.22 -7.96
N LEU A 255 -9.12 -3.75 -6.71
CA LEU A 255 -10.02 -4.35 -5.72
C LEU A 255 -11.51 -4.25 -6.09
N GLU A 256 -11.91 -3.20 -6.81
CA GLU A 256 -13.27 -3.04 -7.34
C GLU A 256 -13.63 -4.12 -8.36
N GLU A 257 -12.75 -4.32 -9.35
CA GLU A 257 -12.95 -5.29 -10.44
C GLU A 257 -12.78 -6.74 -9.97
N LEU A 258 -12.12 -6.97 -8.85
CA LEU A 258 -11.92 -8.29 -8.26
C LEU A 258 -13.25 -9.02 -7.98
N SER A 259 -14.31 -8.24 -7.69
CA SER A 259 -15.67 -8.74 -7.45
C SER A 259 -16.29 -9.44 -8.67
N GLU A 260 -15.84 -9.13 -9.89
CA GLU A 260 -16.33 -9.74 -11.13
C GLU A 260 -15.74 -11.13 -11.37
N TYR A 261 -14.53 -11.38 -10.85
CA TYR A 261 -13.77 -12.60 -11.16
C TYR A 261 -13.88 -13.65 -10.07
N VAL A 262 -14.02 -13.23 -8.81
CA VAL A 262 -13.83 -14.13 -7.67
C VAL A 262 -15.10 -14.26 -6.84
N THR A 263 -15.27 -15.40 -6.17
CA THR A 263 -16.46 -15.65 -5.35
C THR A 263 -16.61 -14.59 -4.23
N PRO A 264 -17.84 -14.18 -3.88
CA PRO A 264 -18.05 -13.15 -2.85
C PRO A 264 -17.48 -13.52 -1.48
N GLN A 265 -17.37 -14.80 -1.16
CA GLN A 265 -16.77 -15.25 0.11
C GLN A 265 -15.26 -15.01 0.13
N PHE A 266 -14.58 -15.28 -0.97
CA PHE A 266 -13.15 -15.07 -1.08
C PHE A 266 -12.82 -13.59 -1.21
N GLU A 267 -13.63 -12.82 -1.94
CA GLU A 267 -13.51 -11.37 -2.03
C GLU A 267 -13.55 -10.71 -0.63
N LYS A 268 -14.49 -11.14 0.22
CA LYS A 268 -14.56 -10.67 1.62
C LYS A 268 -13.26 -10.96 2.37
N THR A 269 -12.73 -12.18 2.27
CA THR A 269 -11.46 -12.52 2.94
C THR A 269 -10.28 -11.70 2.41
N LEU A 270 -10.25 -11.35 1.12
CA LEU A 270 -9.22 -10.49 0.56
C LEU A 270 -9.36 -9.04 1.04
N LYS A 271 -10.58 -8.50 1.07
CA LYS A 271 -10.86 -7.14 1.56
C LYS A 271 -10.54 -6.93 3.03
N GLU A 272 -10.47 -8.00 3.84
CA GLU A 272 -10.07 -7.91 5.25
C GLU A 272 -8.60 -7.50 5.44
N PHE A 273 -7.70 -7.86 4.51
CA PHE A 273 -6.27 -7.56 4.64
C PHE A 273 -5.67 -6.74 3.49
N VAL A 274 -6.31 -6.72 2.31
CA VAL A 274 -5.91 -5.85 1.20
C VAL A 274 -6.65 -4.52 1.31
N LEU A 275 -5.95 -3.51 1.81
CA LEU A 275 -6.49 -2.16 1.96
C LEU A 275 -6.37 -1.38 0.63
N GLU A 276 -7.46 -0.71 0.25
CA GLU A 276 -7.50 0.41 -0.69
C GLU A 276 -7.47 1.70 0.14
N PHE A 277 -6.51 2.56 -0.14
CA PHE A 277 -6.39 3.89 0.46
C PHE A 277 -6.71 4.93 -0.60
#